data_AF-A0A3R7M6W2-F1
#
_entry.id   AF-A0A3R7M6W2-F1
#
_cell.length_a   1.000
_cell.length_b   1.000
_cell.length_c   1.000
_cell.angle_alpha   90.00
_cell.angle_beta   90.00
_cell.angle_gamma   90.00
#
_symmetry.space_group_name_H-M   'P 1'
#
loop_
_entity.id
_entity.type
_entity.pdbx_description
1 polymer ?
#
loop_
_entity_poly.entity_id
_entity_poly.type
_entity_poly.pdbx_seq_one_letter_code
_entity_poly.pdbx_strand_id
1 'polypeptide(L)'
;MANARVMRAFLVLLLTALTKAELTQLVIGEEIIVSYNGHEVQFVIHEFSGGERPYLPPHAESPVITFGVGTANYTEDHGMFDIQEEILEVVPMDRIVMASNRTGSVRITLGSYADPEVEIRLTADTYVFGYVGIFNNLMTDSPYNRMWLRLSADEDEKVYGGGEQYTYLNLRGRHYPIWTSEQGIGRDGGIIANITDIEGDAGGEYYTTYWPEPSFVSSKRYSVIFDRYDYMVMNFSQPNYHEFYIHSESFLLEMVLDYYEMAKGAGVNVSALWIQDWSGTTETLFGHRVYWNWQWNQTYYPGLDEMITTLGQEGVGVMAYINPHLIAGGTLYEEADSQGFLMVDSEGQSYTQDFGGFMAGTVDLVNDEAREWYAGKIQENMIHLGLVGWMADFGEYTRTDMFSRGFTENSPAQVHNQFPRLWAECNAEALRLSGNSGQIVPFMRSGGRGSARNAYLAWAGDQNVDWSLGDGVGSTVVAGEGVLPVCSVVVI
;
A
#
# COMPACT_ATOMS: atom_id res chain seq x y z
N MET A 1 8.02 4.63 19.13
CA MET A 1 7.66 5.97 18.63
C MET A 1 8.31 6.33 17.27
N ALA A 2 8.63 5.36 16.40
CA ALA A 2 9.29 5.64 15.11
C ALA A 2 8.44 5.34 13.85
N ASN A 3 7.28 4.68 13.96
CA ASN A 3 6.43 4.31 12.80
C ASN A 3 5.31 5.33 12.48
N ALA A 4 5.55 6.62 12.73
CA ALA A 4 4.58 7.69 12.49
C ALA A 4 5.09 8.79 11.54
N ARG A 5 6.17 8.53 10.79
CA ARG A 5 6.94 9.59 10.09
C ARG A 5 6.76 9.66 8.57
N VAL A 6 6.10 8.71 7.92
CA VAL A 6 5.76 8.80 6.48
C VAL A 6 4.26 8.95 6.23
N MET A 7 3.43 8.56 7.22
CA MET A 7 2.03 9.02 7.43
C MET A 7 1.86 10.55 7.46
N ARG A 8 2.96 11.30 7.36
CA ARG A 8 3.07 12.74 7.54
C ARG A 8 3.36 13.56 6.27
N ALA A 9 3.51 12.95 5.10
CA ALA A 9 3.81 13.74 3.91
C ALA A 9 2.52 14.27 3.25
N PHE A 10 1.71 13.42 2.63
CA PHE A 10 0.58 13.88 1.82
C PHE A 10 -0.61 14.39 2.65
N LEU A 11 -1.09 13.57 3.60
CA LEU A 11 -2.23 13.95 4.44
C LEU A 11 -1.87 14.88 5.59
N VAL A 12 -0.59 15.10 5.88
CA VAL A 12 -0.11 16.07 6.88
C VAL A 12 0.47 17.30 6.21
N LEU A 13 0.75 17.32 4.91
CA LEU A 13 0.75 18.56 4.14
C LEU A 13 -0.68 19.14 4.09
N LEU A 14 -1.67 18.28 3.83
CA LEU A 14 -3.09 18.64 3.91
C LEU A 14 -3.52 18.97 5.36
N LEU A 15 -3.28 18.07 6.33
CA LEU A 15 -3.70 18.25 7.72
C LEU A 15 -2.82 19.20 8.53
N THR A 16 -1.52 19.40 8.29
CA THR A 16 -0.72 20.42 9.04
C THR A 16 -1.10 21.83 8.62
N ALA A 17 -1.46 22.03 7.35
CA ALA A 17 -2.12 23.26 6.89
C ALA A 17 -3.47 23.49 7.61
N LEU A 18 -4.15 22.42 8.04
CA LEU A 18 -5.46 22.47 8.69
C LEU A 18 -5.44 22.32 10.23
N THR A 19 -4.33 21.88 10.84
CA THR A 19 -4.24 21.50 12.28
C THR A 19 -3.19 22.24 13.10
N LYS A 20 -2.35 23.10 12.51
CA LYS A 20 -1.44 23.98 13.28
C LYS A 20 -2.10 25.28 13.74
N ALA A 21 -3.29 25.57 13.26
CA ALA A 21 -4.23 26.37 14.02
C ALA A 21 -4.69 25.53 15.21
N GLU A 22 -4.53 26.02 16.43
CA GLU A 22 -5.42 25.56 17.49
C GLU A 22 -6.84 25.67 16.93
N LEU A 23 -7.57 24.54 16.88
CA LEU A 23 -8.95 24.39 16.36
C LEU A 23 -9.97 25.32 17.05
N THR A 24 -9.50 26.27 17.87
CA THR A 24 -10.27 27.28 18.58
C THR A 24 -10.07 28.71 18.07
N GLN A 25 -9.00 29.07 17.35
CA GLN A 25 -8.81 30.43 16.81
C GLN A 25 -7.92 30.45 15.54
N LEU A 26 -8.53 30.30 14.36
CA LEU A 26 -7.94 30.76 13.10
C LEU A 26 -8.38 32.21 12.86
N VAL A 27 -7.42 33.14 12.84
CA VAL A 27 -7.66 34.53 12.42
C VAL A 27 -7.17 34.69 10.99
N ILE A 28 -7.95 35.41 10.20
CA ILE A 28 -7.80 35.45 8.76
C ILE A 28 -6.76 36.51 8.36
N GLY A 29 -5.87 36.19 7.41
CA GLY A 29 -4.83 37.11 6.89
C GLY A 29 -3.41 36.91 7.40
N GLU A 30 -3.08 35.83 8.12
CA GLU A 30 -1.71 35.53 8.57
C GLU A 30 -0.94 34.58 7.62
N GLU A 31 0.36 34.85 7.44
CA GLU A 31 1.31 33.96 6.77
C GLU A 31 1.73 32.82 7.72
N ILE A 32 1.60 31.57 7.26
CA ILE A 32 2.01 30.38 7.98
C ILE A 32 3.27 29.80 7.32
N ILE A 33 4.41 29.97 7.98
CA ILE A 33 5.69 29.39 7.56
C ILE A 33 5.91 28.09 8.34
N VAL A 34 5.96 26.96 7.63
CA VAL A 34 6.21 25.64 8.22
C VAL A 34 7.61 25.19 7.87
N SER A 35 8.50 25.11 8.86
CA SER A 35 9.85 24.55 8.71
C SER A 35 9.86 23.06 9.05
N TYR A 36 10.37 22.23 8.12
CA TYR A 36 10.60 20.80 8.30
C TYR A 36 11.96 20.39 7.72
N ASN A 37 12.82 19.76 8.53
CA ASN A 37 14.21 19.40 8.16
C ASN A 37 15.04 20.55 7.54
N GLY A 38 14.76 21.80 7.92
CA GLY A 38 15.48 22.97 7.42
C GLY A 38 14.94 23.54 6.09
N HIS A 39 13.86 22.98 5.55
CA HIS A 39 13.13 23.54 4.42
C HIS A 39 11.88 24.26 4.93
N GLU A 40 11.68 25.50 4.49
CA GLU A 40 10.51 26.31 4.83
C GLU A 40 9.49 26.26 3.70
N VAL A 41 8.23 25.97 4.04
CA VAL A 41 7.10 26.04 3.11
C VAL A 41 6.13 27.10 3.63
N GLN A 42 5.78 28.05 2.77
CA GLN A 42 4.94 29.20 3.06
C GLN A 42 3.49 28.95 2.62
N PHE A 43 2.53 29.26 3.49
CA PHE A 43 1.09 29.25 3.22
C PHE A 43 0.48 30.60 3.63
N VAL A 44 -0.53 31.08 2.91
CA VAL A 44 -1.27 32.30 3.26
C VAL A 44 -2.76 32.00 3.29
N ILE A 45 -3.45 32.34 4.40
CA ILE A 45 -4.90 32.12 4.56
C ILE A 45 -5.63 33.48 4.44
N HIS A 46 -6.57 33.61 3.50
CA HIS A 46 -7.25 34.88 3.19
C HIS A 46 -8.74 34.91 3.61
N GLU A 47 -9.27 36.11 3.82
CA GLU A 47 -10.68 36.38 4.20
C GLU A 47 -11.52 36.63 2.97
N PHE A 48 -12.79 36.21 3.00
CA PHE A 48 -13.77 36.83 2.13
C PHE A 48 -15.09 37.13 2.86
N SER A 49 -15.39 38.42 2.95
CA SER A 49 -16.72 38.95 3.29
C SER A 49 -17.38 39.45 2.01
N GLY A 50 -18.53 38.88 1.64
CA GLY A 50 -19.25 39.23 0.42
C GLY A 50 -19.80 40.66 0.39
N GLY A 51 -19.90 41.21 -0.82
CA GLY A 51 -20.62 42.44 -1.12
C GLY A 51 -20.70 42.72 -2.64
N GLU A 52 -21.91 42.62 -3.17
CA GLU A 52 -22.48 43.05 -4.47
C GLU A 52 -21.68 42.91 -5.79
N ARG A 53 -22.25 42.10 -6.70
CA ARG A 53 -21.94 41.93 -8.14
C ARG A 53 -22.10 43.27 -8.89
N PRO A 54 -21.43 43.56 -10.04
CA PRO A 54 -21.10 42.62 -11.13
C PRO A 54 -19.66 42.74 -11.68
N TYR A 55 -19.26 41.78 -12.53
CA TYR A 55 -17.92 41.49 -13.08
C TYR A 55 -17.07 40.55 -12.20
N LEU A 56 -16.72 39.38 -12.74
CA LEU A 56 -15.78 38.38 -12.19
C LEU A 56 -14.40 39.02 -11.87
N PRO A 57 -13.48 38.40 -11.07
CA PRO A 57 -13.54 37.89 -9.67
C PRO A 57 -12.37 38.47 -8.79
N PRO A 58 -12.28 38.16 -7.48
CA PRO A 58 -10.98 37.72 -6.92
C PRO A 58 -11.07 36.51 -5.97
N HIS A 59 -10.00 35.70 -5.97
CA HIS A 59 -9.92 34.30 -5.63
C HIS A 59 -9.78 33.94 -4.13
N ALA A 60 -10.34 32.79 -3.73
CA ALA A 60 -9.72 31.91 -2.74
C ALA A 60 -8.72 31.03 -3.52
N GLU A 61 -7.41 31.28 -3.40
CA GLU A 61 -6.45 30.71 -4.35
C GLU A 61 -6.06 29.27 -3.99
N SER A 62 -6.86 28.31 -4.47
CA SER A 62 -6.52 26.88 -4.72
C SER A 62 -7.08 25.83 -3.74
N PRO A 63 -8.39 25.52 -3.80
CA PRO A 63 -8.93 24.31 -3.18
C PRO A 63 -8.23 23.05 -3.75
N VAL A 64 -7.95 22.08 -2.88
CA VAL A 64 -7.30 20.81 -3.29
C VAL A 64 -8.19 19.98 -4.19
N ILE A 65 -9.51 20.08 -3.98
CA ILE A 65 -10.51 19.42 -4.82
C ILE A 65 -11.58 20.44 -5.22
N THR A 66 -11.95 20.40 -6.50
CA THR A 66 -13.04 21.17 -7.05
C THR A 66 -13.92 20.26 -7.88
N PHE A 67 -15.23 20.44 -7.79
CA PHE A 67 -16.21 19.73 -8.62
C PHE A 67 -16.83 20.66 -9.64
N GLY A 68 -17.45 20.09 -10.66
CA GLY A 68 -18.16 20.88 -11.64
C GLY A 68 -19.15 20.08 -12.45
N VAL A 69 -19.96 20.80 -13.19
CA VAL A 69 -20.89 20.27 -14.18
C VAL A 69 -20.39 20.74 -15.53
N GLY A 70 -20.24 19.82 -16.48
CA GLY A 70 -19.83 20.15 -17.83
C GLY A 70 -20.43 19.21 -18.86
N THR A 71 -20.43 19.66 -20.11
CA THR A 71 -20.74 18.85 -21.28
C THR A 71 -19.47 18.71 -22.12
N ALA A 72 -19.35 17.59 -22.83
CA ALA A 72 -18.26 17.36 -23.76
C ALA A 72 -18.84 16.75 -25.03
N ASN A 73 -18.32 17.19 -26.17
CA ASN A 73 -18.55 16.59 -27.47
C ASN A 73 -17.23 16.01 -27.98
N TYR A 74 -17.26 14.73 -28.34
CA TYR A 74 -16.09 14.00 -28.84
C TYR A 74 -16.34 13.71 -30.32
N THR A 75 -15.61 14.40 -31.18
CA THR A 75 -15.71 14.21 -32.64
C THR A 75 -14.52 13.39 -33.09
N GLU A 76 -14.77 12.31 -33.83
CA GLU A 76 -13.74 11.43 -34.36
C GLU A 76 -13.62 11.61 -35.87
N ASP A 77 -12.38 11.65 -36.37
CA ASP A 77 -12.05 11.58 -37.79
C ASP A 77 -10.81 10.70 -38.01
N HIS A 78 -11.00 9.51 -38.58
CA HIS A 78 -9.96 8.53 -38.90
C HIS A 78 -9.02 8.19 -37.72
N GLY A 79 -9.55 8.12 -36.50
CA GLY A 79 -8.82 7.81 -35.27
C GLY A 79 -8.20 9.01 -34.57
N MET A 80 -8.34 10.22 -35.13
CA MET A 80 -8.06 11.49 -34.46
C MET A 80 -9.32 12.01 -33.77
N PHE A 81 -9.15 12.70 -32.65
CA PHE A 81 -10.27 13.15 -31.82
C PHE A 81 -10.15 14.64 -31.50
N ASP A 82 -11.22 15.39 -31.80
CA ASP A 82 -11.44 16.74 -31.30
C ASP A 82 -12.43 16.68 -30.12
N ILE A 83 -11.95 17.08 -28.95
CA ILE A 83 -12.70 17.04 -27.70
C ILE A 83 -13.04 18.48 -27.31
N GLN A 84 -14.29 18.86 -27.52
CA GLN A 84 -14.80 20.18 -27.20
C GLN A 84 -15.62 20.13 -25.93
N GLU A 85 -15.30 21.03 -25.00
CA GLU A 85 -15.90 21.03 -23.67
C GLU A 85 -16.52 22.37 -23.31
N GLU A 86 -17.62 22.30 -22.55
CA GLU A 86 -18.25 23.45 -21.93
C GLU A 86 -18.45 23.17 -20.43
N ILE A 87 -17.77 23.95 -19.59
CA ILE A 87 -17.95 23.91 -18.13
C ILE A 87 -19.10 24.85 -17.75
N LEU A 88 -20.16 24.27 -17.20
CA LEU A 88 -21.39 24.97 -16.81
C LEU A 88 -21.32 25.49 -15.37
N GLU A 89 -20.70 24.71 -14.49
CA GLU A 89 -20.62 25.00 -13.06
C GLU A 89 -19.31 24.50 -12.48
N VAL A 90 -18.78 25.23 -11.49
CA VAL A 90 -17.59 24.87 -10.73
C VAL A 90 -17.84 25.19 -9.26
N VAL A 91 -17.65 24.20 -8.39
CA VAL A 91 -17.89 24.27 -6.96
C VAL A 91 -16.62 23.85 -6.20
N PRO A 92 -15.91 24.79 -5.56
CA PRO A 92 -14.72 24.49 -4.78
C PRO A 92 -15.08 23.81 -3.46
N MET A 93 -14.30 22.79 -3.08
CA MET A 93 -14.43 22.17 -1.75
C MET A 93 -13.54 22.92 -0.75
N ASP A 94 -14.04 24.04 -0.27
CA ASP A 94 -13.34 25.03 0.56
C ASP A 94 -13.71 24.99 2.05
N ARG A 95 -14.56 24.04 2.44
CA ARG A 95 -15.02 23.83 3.81
C ARG A 95 -14.67 22.43 4.29
N ILE A 96 -14.16 22.29 5.52
CA ILE A 96 -14.07 20.98 6.19
C ILE A 96 -15.30 20.81 7.04
N VAL A 97 -16.09 19.78 6.74
CA VAL A 97 -17.29 19.43 7.50
C VAL A 97 -16.91 18.54 8.68
N MET A 98 -16.07 17.54 8.43
CA MET A 98 -15.67 16.56 9.44
C MET A 98 -14.29 16.00 9.12
N ALA A 99 -13.50 15.72 10.15
CA ALA A 99 -12.30 14.92 10.02
C ALA A 99 -12.27 13.88 11.14
N SER A 100 -11.99 12.64 10.80
CA SER A 100 -11.83 11.56 11.77
C SER A 100 -10.64 10.70 11.37
N ASN A 101 -9.85 10.31 12.37
CA ASN A 101 -8.70 9.46 12.20
C ASN A 101 -8.91 8.18 13.01
N ARG A 102 -8.71 7.03 12.39
CA ARG A 102 -8.71 5.71 13.02
C ARG A 102 -7.43 4.98 12.58
N THR A 103 -6.99 4.00 13.36
CA THR A 103 -5.83 3.19 12.98
C THR A 103 -6.04 2.60 11.59
N GLY A 104 -5.17 2.98 10.65
CA GLY A 104 -5.18 2.52 9.26
C GLY A 104 -6.14 3.19 8.28
N SER A 105 -6.94 4.17 8.73
CA SER A 105 -7.86 4.91 7.86
C SER A 105 -8.05 6.34 8.34
N VAL A 106 -7.85 7.31 7.45
CA VAL A 106 -8.23 8.70 7.70
C VAL A 106 -9.41 9.07 6.83
N ARG A 107 -10.42 9.66 7.45
CA ARG A 107 -11.62 10.13 6.75
C ARG A 107 -11.79 11.63 6.93
N ILE A 108 -11.91 12.35 5.82
CA ILE A 108 -12.19 13.78 5.78
C ILE A 108 -13.46 13.97 4.95
N THR A 109 -14.44 14.68 5.50
CA THR A 109 -15.57 15.19 4.72
C THR A 109 -15.28 16.66 4.41
N LEU A 110 -15.13 16.96 3.14
CA LEU A 110 -15.09 18.32 2.62
C LEU A 110 -16.50 18.73 2.19
N GLY A 111 -16.77 20.02 2.15
CA GLY A 111 -17.96 20.59 1.55
C GLY A 111 -17.63 21.95 0.96
N SER A 112 -18.66 22.66 0.50
CA SER A 112 -18.50 23.99 -0.08
C SER A 112 -19.24 25.05 0.73
N TYR A 113 -18.71 26.26 0.78
CA TYR A 113 -19.48 27.43 1.18
C TYR A 113 -20.43 27.91 0.08
N ALA A 114 -20.08 27.67 -1.19
CA ALA A 114 -20.89 28.06 -2.34
C ALA A 114 -22.13 27.15 -2.50
N ASP A 115 -21.97 25.86 -2.15
CA ASP A 115 -23.07 24.90 -2.04
C ASP A 115 -22.99 24.13 -0.72
N PRO A 116 -23.72 24.58 0.33
CA PRO A 116 -23.63 24.00 1.66
C PRO A 116 -24.11 22.54 1.77
N GLU A 117 -24.92 22.07 0.82
CA GLU A 117 -25.48 20.70 0.81
C GLU A 117 -24.49 19.68 0.22
N VAL A 118 -23.47 20.16 -0.50
CA VAL A 118 -22.47 19.30 -1.12
C VAL A 118 -21.43 18.89 -0.09
N GLU A 119 -21.28 17.57 0.07
CA GLU A 119 -20.30 16.96 0.93
C GLU A 119 -19.61 15.78 0.27
N ILE A 120 -18.29 15.73 0.41
CA ILE A 120 -17.43 14.78 -0.28
C ILE A 120 -16.52 14.13 0.72
N ARG A 121 -16.57 12.80 0.74
CA ARG A 121 -15.83 12.01 1.70
C ARG A 121 -14.57 11.46 1.07
N LEU A 122 -13.46 11.93 1.59
CA LEU A 122 -12.14 11.39 1.36
C LEU A 122 -11.89 10.31 2.40
N THR A 123 -11.57 9.11 1.94
CA THR A 123 -11.07 8.04 2.81
C THR A 123 -9.71 7.65 2.29
N ALA A 124 -8.67 7.84 3.10
CA ALA A 124 -7.33 7.35 2.81
C ALA A 124 -7.10 6.13 3.68
N ASP A 125 -7.10 4.96 3.06
CA ASP A 125 -6.79 3.71 3.73
C ASP A 125 -5.29 3.41 3.53
N THR A 126 -4.63 3.02 4.61
CA THR A 126 -3.21 2.68 4.57
C THR A 126 -3.05 1.18 4.39
N TYR A 127 -2.52 0.78 3.24
CA TYR A 127 -1.99 -0.56 3.05
C TYR A 127 -0.47 -0.50 3.30
N VAL A 128 0.15 -1.61 3.70
CA VAL A 128 1.55 -1.60 4.17
C VAL A 128 2.55 -1.19 3.07
N PHE A 129 2.11 -1.14 1.79
CA PHE A 129 2.95 -0.81 0.62
C PHE A 129 2.48 0.42 -0.17
N GLY A 130 1.45 1.11 0.31
CA GLY A 130 0.89 2.25 -0.40
C GLY A 130 -0.33 2.88 0.24
N TYR A 131 -0.63 4.11 -0.17
CA TYR A 131 -1.89 4.77 0.16
C TYR A 131 -2.89 4.49 -0.94
N VAL A 132 -4.07 4.01 -0.58
CA VAL A 132 -5.23 4.04 -1.46
C VAL A 132 -6.13 5.17 -0.97
N GLY A 133 -6.24 6.22 -1.78
CA GLY A 133 -7.21 7.29 -1.57
C GLY A 133 -8.51 6.95 -2.30
N ILE A 134 -9.57 6.67 -1.55
CA ILE A 134 -10.94 6.50 -2.05
C ILE A 134 -11.69 7.82 -1.89
N PHE A 135 -12.13 8.38 -3.01
CA PHE A 135 -12.84 9.66 -3.06
C PHE A 135 -14.28 9.41 -3.51
N ASN A 136 -15.22 9.47 -2.56
CA ASN A 136 -16.63 9.27 -2.84
C ASN A 136 -17.41 10.55 -2.55
N ASN A 137 -18.10 11.04 -3.57
CA ASN A 137 -19.19 11.98 -3.38
C ASN A 137 -20.35 11.24 -2.68
N LEU A 138 -20.86 11.77 -1.57
CA LEU A 138 -21.90 11.10 -0.78
C LEU A 138 -23.31 11.36 -1.32
N MET A 139 -23.45 12.30 -2.26
CA MET A 139 -24.72 12.58 -2.91
C MET A 139 -25.01 11.47 -3.91
N THR A 140 -25.80 10.47 -3.51
CA THR A 140 -26.55 9.64 -4.46
C THR A 140 -27.41 10.59 -5.29
N ASP A 141 -27.11 10.74 -6.58
CA ASP A 141 -27.66 11.74 -7.53
C ASP A 141 -26.97 13.12 -7.55
N SER A 142 -25.63 13.18 -7.42
CA SER A 142 -24.90 14.43 -7.63
C SER A 142 -24.97 14.90 -9.09
N PRO A 143 -25.14 16.22 -9.35
CA PRO A 143 -25.10 16.74 -10.72
C PRO A 143 -23.67 16.86 -11.28
N TYR A 144 -22.64 16.71 -10.44
CA TYR A 144 -21.26 16.93 -10.83
C TYR A 144 -20.74 15.77 -11.67
N ASN A 145 -20.06 16.10 -12.76
CA ASN A 145 -19.43 15.13 -13.67
C ASN A 145 -18.03 15.59 -14.11
N ARG A 146 -17.48 16.56 -13.39
CA ARG A 146 -16.13 17.10 -13.55
C ARG A 146 -15.48 17.21 -12.18
N MET A 147 -14.20 16.90 -12.13
CA MET A 147 -13.41 17.04 -10.93
C MET A 147 -12.00 17.52 -11.27
N TRP A 148 -11.49 18.43 -10.44
CA TRP A 148 -10.10 18.85 -10.43
C TRP A 148 -9.48 18.46 -9.10
N LEU A 149 -8.37 17.73 -9.16
CA LEU A 149 -7.54 17.38 -8.01
C LEU A 149 -6.18 18.04 -8.15
N ARG A 150 -5.68 18.63 -7.06
CA ARG A 150 -4.31 19.18 -7.01
C ARG A 150 -3.44 18.39 -6.04
N LEU A 151 -2.30 17.93 -6.52
CA LEU A 151 -1.21 17.37 -5.71
C LEU A 151 -0.11 18.41 -5.61
N SER A 152 0.41 18.67 -4.40
CA SER A 152 1.56 19.59 -4.25
C SER A 152 2.78 19.05 -4.99
N ALA A 153 3.56 19.95 -5.58
CA ALA A 153 4.76 19.63 -6.33
C ALA A 153 5.85 20.68 -6.06
N ASP A 154 7.11 20.29 -6.23
CA ASP A 154 8.22 21.25 -6.20
C ASP A 154 8.57 21.74 -7.62
N GLU A 155 9.08 22.97 -7.74
CA GLU A 155 9.46 23.54 -9.04
C GLU A 155 10.51 22.68 -9.77
N ASP A 156 11.41 22.04 -9.02
CA ASP A 156 12.48 21.19 -9.53
C ASP A 156 12.07 19.72 -9.78
N GLU A 157 10.82 19.36 -9.49
CA GLU A 157 10.28 18.02 -9.64
C GLU A 157 10.18 17.61 -11.12
N LYS A 158 10.62 16.39 -11.42
CA LYS A 158 10.46 15.77 -12.74
C LYS A 158 9.40 14.69 -12.65
N VAL A 159 8.62 14.55 -13.71
CA VAL A 159 7.50 13.61 -13.77
C VAL A 159 7.65 12.77 -15.04
N TYR A 160 7.41 11.47 -14.93
CA TYR A 160 7.57 10.49 -16.01
C TYR A 160 6.34 9.58 -16.07
N GLY A 161 6.08 8.91 -17.19
CA GLY A 161 4.93 8.01 -17.35
C GLY A 161 3.91 8.56 -18.35
N GLY A 162 2.63 8.55 -17.98
CA GLY A 162 1.54 8.94 -18.87
C GLY A 162 1.29 7.94 -20.01
N GLY A 163 1.68 6.68 -19.82
CA GLY A 163 1.72 5.66 -20.85
C GLY A 163 2.91 5.81 -21.81
N GLU A 164 2.71 5.45 -23.07
CA GLU A 164 3.73 5.56 -24.13
C GLU A 164 3.79 7.00 -24.68
N GLN A 165 4.65 7.83 -24.07
CA GLN A 165 4.89 9.20 -24.49
C GLN A 165 6.08 9.29 -25.45
N TYR A 166 5.87 9.91 -26.60
CA TYR A 166 6.83 9.86 -27.72
C TYR A 166 7.68 11.13 -27.88
N THR A 167 7.17 12.29 -27.41
CA THR A 167 7.86 13.58 -27.61
C THR A 167 8.70 13.96 -26.40
N TYR A 168 8.18 13.74 -25.19
CA TYR A 168 8.81 14.16 -23.95
C TYR A 168 8.80 13.02 -22.94
N LEU A 169 9.98 12.63 -22.47
CA LEU A 169 10.13 11.67 -21.37
C LEU A 169 9.82 12.32 -20.02
N ASN A 170 10.31 13.55 -19.78
CA ASN A 170 9.94 14.35 -18.61
C ASN A 170 8.69 15.19 -18.96
N LEU A 171 7.58 14.87 -18.31
CA LEU A 171 6.27 15.47 -18.51
C LEU A 171 6.15 16.87 -17.88
N ARG A 172 7.09 17.27 -17.02
CA ARG A 172 7.04 18.57 -16.32
C ARG A 172 6.93 19.75 -17.30
N GLY A 173 6.12 20.73 -16.94
CA GLY A 173 5.93 21.97 -17.72
C GLY A 173 4.82 21.90 -18.77
N ARG A 174 4.10 20.78 -18.88
CA ARG A 174 3.07 20.54 -19.90
C ARG A 174 1.83 19.84 -19.32
N HIS A 175 0.81 19.68 -20.15
CA HIS A 175 -0.37 18.88 -19.83
C HIS A 175 -0.50 17.73 -20.83
N TYR A 176 -1.09 16.62 -20.38
CA TYR A 176 -1.23 15.39 -21.15
C TYR A 176 -2.66 14.89 -21.01
N PRO A 177 -3.48 15.08 -22.06
CA PRO A 177 -4.75 14.38 -22.18
C PRO A 177 -4.52 12.86 -22.21
N ILE A 178 -5.31 12.15 -21.43
CA ILE A 178 -5.34 10.69 -21.37
C ILE A 178 -6.52 10.24 -22.21
N TRP A 179 -6.25 10.08 -23.51
CA TRP A 179 -7.23 9.66 -24.50
C TRP A 179 -6.53 8.94 -25.63
N THR A 180 -6.84 7.65 -25.83
CA THR A 180 -6.20 6.87 -26.89
C THR A 180 -6.64 7.39 -28.25
N SER A 181 -5.68 7.62 -29.14
CA SER A 181 -5.93 8.12 -30.49
C SER A 181 -4.85 7.63 -31.44
N GLU A 182 -5.04 7.89 -32.73
CA GLU A 182 -3.91 7.88 -33.65
C GLU A 182 -2.81 8.81 -33.11
N GLN A 183 -1.57 8.36 -33.22
CA GLN A 183 -0.44 9.09 -32.68
C GLN A 183 -0.17 10.38 -33.45
N GLY A 184 -0.52 10.44 -34.74
CA GLY A 184 -0.29 11.58 -35.62
C GLY A 184 1.02 11.52 -36.39
N ILE A 185 1.06 12.22 -37.53
CA ILE A 185 2.18 12.24 -38.49
C ILE A 185 2.86 13.60 -38.44
N GLY A 186 4.05 13.67 -37.84
CA GLY A 186 4.81 14.92 -37.66
C GLY A 186 4.80 15.37 -36.20
N ARG A 187 3.62 15.67 -35.65
CA ARG A 187 3.34 15.89 -34.20
C ARG A 187 4.06 17.06 -33.52
N ASP A 188 4.80 17.85 -34.29
CA ASP A 188 5.59 18.99 -33.83
C ASP A 188 5.08 20.32 -34.38
N GLY A 189 3.91 20.32 -35.03
CA GLY A 189 3.36 21.48 -35.74
C GLY A 189 4.22 21.94 -36.94
N GLY A 190 5.17 21.11 -37.36
CA GLY A 190 6.06 21.37 -38.48
C GLY A 190 5.38 21.23 -39.84
N ILE A 191 6.16 21.36 -40.92
CA ILE A 191 5.63 21.32 -42.29
C ILE A 191 4.91 19.99 -42.59
N ILE A 192 5.41 18.88 -42.04
CA ILE A 192 4.78 17.56 -42.24
C ILE A 192 3.42 17.50 -41.53
N ALA A 193 3.36 17.87 -40.25
CA ALA A 193 2.11 17.92 -39.49
C ALA A 193 1.05 18.80 -40.18
N ASN A 194 1.43 20.03 -40.56
CA ASN A 194 0.51 20.96 -41.23
C ASN A 194 -0.02 20.44 -42.57
N ILE A 195 0.78 19.73 -43.36
CA ILE A 195 0.31 19.14 -44.62
C ILE A 195 -0.68 18.02 -44.33
N THR A 196 -0.36 17.16 -43.36
CA THR A 196 -1.23 16.05 -42.97
C THR A 196 -2.55 16.53 -42.36
N ASP A 197 -2.53 17.60 -41.58
CA ASP A 197 -3.75 18.21 -41.02
C ASP A 197 -4.67 18.76 -42.13
N ILE A 198 -4.10 19.40 -43.16
CA ILE A 198 -4.87 19.88 -44.32
C ILE A 198 -5.49 18.72 -45.11
N GLU A 199 -4.82 17.58 -45.17
CA GLU A 199 -5.27 16.42 -45.96
C GLU A 199 -6.25 15.51 -45.19
N GLY A 200 -6.23 15.49 -43.86
CA GLY A 200 -7.12 14.64 -43.07
C GLY A 200 -6.93 14.68 -41.56
N ASP A 201 -6.60 15.86 -40.99
CA ASP A 201 -6.53 16.11 -39.53
C ASP A 201 -5.61 15.17 -38.73
N ALA A 202 -4.62 14.55 -39.39
CA ALA A 202 -3.80 13.48 -38.84
C ALA A 202 -2.36 13.89 -38.47
N GLY A 203 -2.07 15.18 -38.36
CA GLY A 203 -0.76 15.69 -37.95
C GLY A 203 -0.43 15.41 -36.49
N GLY A 204 -1.46 15.41 -35.63
CA GLY A 204 -1.38 15.14 -34.19
C GLY A 204 -0.51 16.12 -33.41
N GLU A 205 -0.36 15.86 -32.12
CA GLU A 205 0.25 16.78 -31.16
C GLU A 205 1.35 16.11 -30.34
N TYR A 206 2.06 16.90 -29.53
CA TYR A 206 3.14 16.38 -28.70
C TYR A 206 2.70 15.30 -27.71
N TYR A 207 1.41 15.29 -27.33
CA TYR A 207 0.81 14.36 -26.36
C TYR A 207 0.05 13.19 -26.99
N THR A 208 -0.26 13.20 -28.30
CA THR A 208 -1.07 12.14 -28.92
C THR A 208 -0.31 10.81 -28.92
N THR A 209 -1.02 9.74 -28.59
CA THR A 209 -0.43 8.41 -28.40
C THR A 209 -1.49 7.32 -28.53
N TYR A 210 -1.06 6.16 -29.02
CA TYR A 210 -1.87 4.95 -29.02
C TYR A 210 -2.12 4.42 -27.60
N TRP A 211 -1.22 4.71 -26.66
CA TRP A 211 -1.25 4.15 -25.31
C TRP A 211 -1.04 5.24 -24.26
N PRO A 212 -2.05 6.10 -24.02
CA PRO A 212 -2.04 6.93 -22.83
C PRO A 212 -2.46 6.10 -21.62
N GLU A 213 -1.84 6.38 -20.48
CA GLU A 213 -2.17 5.73 -19.21
C GLU A 213 -2.27 6.78 -18.11
N PRO A 214 -3.32 6.75 -17.25
CA PRO A 214 -3.49 7.71 -16.17
C PRO A 214 -2.60 7.34 -14.97
N SER A 215 -1.30 7.22 -15.22
CA SER A 215 -0.29 6.89 -14.22
C SER A 215 0.98 7.74 -14.43
N PHE A 216 1.66 8.08 -13.34
CA PHE A 216 2.95 8.76 -13.41
C PHE A 216 3.89 8.39 -12.26
N VAL A 217 5.18 8.64 -12.46
CA VAL A 217 6.24 8.52 -11.46
C VAL A 217 6.91 9.87 -11.30
N SER A 218 7.04 10.31 -10.05
CA SER A 218 7.74 11.54 -9.70
C SER A 218 9.20 11.29 -9.33
N SER A 219 10.10 12.22 -9.64
CA SER A 219 11.47 12.24 -9.12
C SER A 219 11.54 12.38 -7.59
N LYS A 220 10.44 12.75 -6.94
CA LYS A 220 10.29 12.70 -5.47
C LYS A 220 10.00 11.28 -4.97
N ARG A 221 10.08 10.27 -5.84
CA ARG A 221 10.08 8.83 -5.55
C ARG A 221 8.74 8.28 -5.06
N TYR A 222 7.67 8.75 -5.69
CA TYR A 222 6.35 8.15 -5.58
C TYR A 222 5.78 7.92 -6.99
N SER A 223 4.93 6.92 -7.13
CA SER A 223 4.05 6.75 -8.29
C SER A 223 2.62 7.09 -7.92
N VAL A 224 1.82 7.42 -8.93
CA VAL A 224 0.40 7.67 -8.80
C VAL A 224 -0.29 6.95 -9.93
N ILE A 225 -1.33 6.17 -9.60
CA ILE A 225 -2.18 5.48 -10.56
C ILE A 225 -3.63 5.86 -10.28
N PHE A 226 -4.35 6.32 -11.29
CA PHE A 226 -5.79 6.53 -11.21
C PHE A 226 -6.53 5.32 -11.80
N ASP A 227 -7.32 4.62 -10.99
CA ASP A 227 -8.15 3.49 -11.47
C ASP A 227 -9.46 4.01 -12.08
N ARG A 228 -9.33 4.61 -13.28
CA ARG A 228 -10.42 5.19 -14.08
C ARG A 228 -10.12 5.07 -15.57
N TYR A 229 -11.20 4.98 -16.36
CA TYR A 229 -11.16 5.02 -17.83
C TYR A 229 -11.76 6.33 -18.39
N ASP A 230 -12.21 7.23 -17.51
CA ASP A 230 -12.76 8.52 -17.90
C ASP A 230 -11.68 9.37 -18.59
N TYR A 231 -12.10 10.25 -19.51
CA TYR A 231 -11.19 11.26 -20.05
C TYR A 231 -10.57 12.06 -18.90
N MET A 232 -9.25 12.20 -18.95
CA MET A 232 -8.45 12.87 -17.95
C MET A 232 -7.43 13.79 -18.61
N VAL A 233 -7.07 14.87 -17.94
CA VAL A 233 -5.88 15.66 -18.29
C VAL A 233 -4.95 15.68 -17.08
N MET A 234 -3.74 15.14 -17.25
CA MET A 234 -2.66 15.26 -16.28
C MET A 234 -1.84 16.51 -16.58
N ASN A 235 -1.98 17.54 -15.75
CA ASN A 235 -1.34 18.84 -15.94
C ASN A 235 -0.18 19.06 -14.96
N PHE A 236 1.04 18.99 -15.49
CA PHE A 236 2.29 19.17 -14.74
C PHE A 236 2.95 20.53 -15.02
N SER A 237 2.21 21.49 -15.59
CA SER A 237 2.75 22.79 -16.01
C SER A 237 3.01 23.75 -14.86
N GLN A 238 2.33 23.56 -13.73
CA GLN A 238 2.37 24.49 -12.62
C GLN A 238 3.56 24.20 -11.71
N PRO A 239 4.32 25.22 -11.26
CA PRO A 239 5.56 25.00 -10.51
C PRO A 239 5.32 24.35 -9.14
N ASN A 240 4.17 24.62 -8.51
CA ASN A 240 3.95 24.25 -7.11
C ASN A 240 2.90 23.13 -6.92
N TYR A 241 2.29 22.65 -8.01
CA TYR A 241 1.33 21.55 -7.97
C TYR A 241 1.23 20.84 -9.32
N HIS A 242 0.72 19.61 -9.27
CA HIS A 242 0.20 18.85 -10.40
C HIS A 242 -1.32 18.90 -10.32
N GLU A 243 -1.99 19.18 -11.43
CA GLU A 243 -3.46 19.23 -11.48
C GLU A 243 -3.98 18.10 -12.36
N PHE A 244 -5.00 17.41 -11.89
CA PHE A 244 -5.64 16.29 -12.57
C PHE A 244 -7.09 16.66 -12.78
N TYR A 245 -7.46 16.86 -14.03
CA TYR A 245 -8.84 17.11 -14.43
C TYR A 245 -9.45 15.81 -14.95
N ILE A 246 -10.62 15.42 -14.44
CA ILE A 246 -11.25 14.13 -14.72
C ILE A 246 -12.73 14.33 -15.04
N HIS A 247 -13.23 13.64 -16.07
CA HIS A 247 -14.65 13.61 -16.45
C HIS A 247 -15.46 12.67 -15.57
N SER A 248 -15.31 12.81 -14.25
CA SER A 248 -15.94 11.94 -13.27
C SER A 248 -16.22 12.71 -11.99
N GLU A 249 -17.14 12.18 -11.19
CA GLU A 249 -17.47 12.68 -9.85
C GLU A 249 -16.64 12.01 -8.74
N SER A 250 -15.79 11.04 -9.10
CA SER A 250 -15.00 10.26 -8.15
C SER A 250 -13.78 9.64 -8.81
N PHE A 251 -12.79 9.28 -7.99
CA PHE A 251 -11.59 8.59 -8.44
C PHE A 251 -11.03 7.69 -7.33
N LEU A 252 -10.24 6.72 -7.74
CA LEU A 252 -9.40 5.91 -6.86
C LEU A 252 -7.95 6.22 -7.20
N LEU A 253 -7.14 6.50 -6.17
CA LEU A 253 -5.73 6.84 -6.32
C LEU A 253 -4.85 5.86 -5.56
N GLU A 254 -3.88 5.25 -6.23
CA GLU A 254 -2.89 4.36 -5.62
C GLU A 254 -1.49 4.97 -5.69
N MET A 255 -0.74 4.92 -4.58
CA MET A 255 0.68 5.31 -4.50
C MET A 255 1.52 4.18 -3.92
N VAL A 256 2.61 3.73 -4.58
CA VAL A 256 3.38 2.54 -4.16
C VAL A 256 4.92 2.75 -4.27
N LEU A 257 5.70 2.17 -3.32
CA LEU A 257 7.18 1.93 -3.28
C LEU A 257 8.17 2.91 -2.60
N ASP A 258 7.72 3.88 -1.78
CA ASP A 258 8.60 4.94 -1.25
C ASP A 258 9.81 4.45 -0.40
N TYR A 259 9.64 3.45 0.48
CA TYR A 259 10.68 3.12 1.48
C TYR A 259 11.95 2.50 0.91
N TYR A 260 11.82 1.62 -0.10
CA TYR A 260 12.98 0.99 -0.75
C TYR A 260 13.81 2.05 -1.49
N GLU A 261 13.14 2.90 -2.28
CA GLU A 261 13.79 3.96 -3.03
C GLU A 261 14.38 5.05 -2.12
N MET A 262 13.74 5.35 -0.98
CA MET A 262 14.32 6.19 0.07
C MET A 262 15.62 5.60 0.62
N ALA A 263 15.62 4.32 1.01
CA ALA A 263 16.80 3.64 1.55
C ALA A 263 17.94 3.59 0.52
N LYS A 264 17.64 3.14 -0.71
CA LYS A 264 18.59 3.07 -1.84
C LYS A 264 19.21 4.43 -2.14
N GLY A 265 18.39 5.47 -2.27
CA GLY A 265 18.93 6.80 -2.56
C GLY A 265 19.58 7.51 -1.37
N ALA A 266 19.44 6.99 -0.15
CA ALA A 266 20.26 7.38 1.00
C ALA A 266 21.57 6.57 1.09
N GLY A 267 21.84 5.66 0.14
CA GLY A 267 23.01 4.81 0.12
C GLY A 267 22.96 3.63 1.10
N VAL A 268 21.76 3.26 1.57
CA VAL A 268 21.57 2.07 2.41
C VAL A 268 21.63 0.83 1.53
N ASN A 269 22.46 -0.15 1.91
CA ASN A 269 22.48 -1.45 1.25
C ASN A 269 21.26 -2.25 1.72
N VAL A 270 20.29 -2.44 0.82
CA VAL A 270 19.10 -3.25 1.07
C VAL A 270 19.30 -4.62 0.45
N SER A 271 19.27 -5.68 1.26
CA SER A 271 19.38 -7.06 0.77
C SER A 271 18.04 -7.72 0.49
N ALA A 272 16.99 -7.34 1.24
CA ALA A 272 15.64 -7.83 1.04
C ALA A 272 14.59 -6.88 1.64
N LEU A 273 13.37 -6.95 1.11
CA LEU A 273 12.17 -6.38 1.72
C LEU A 273 11.39 -7.49 2.42
N TRP A 274 10.99 -7.28 3.67
CA TRP A 274 10.16 -8.23 4.41
C TRP A 274 8.73 -7.71 4.53
N ILE A 275 7.77 -8.49 4.03
CA ILE A 275 6.37 -8.10 3.87
C ILE A 275 5.45 -9.09 4.60
N GLN A 276 5.19 -8.86 5.89
CA GLN A 276 4.50 -9.85 6.72
C GLN A 276 3.03 -10.05 6.35
N ASP A 277 2.41 -9.05 5.75
CA ASP A 277 1.01 -9.00 5.40
C ASP A 277 0.75 -9.43 3.94
N TRP A 278 1.70 -10.09 3.29
CA TRP A 278 1.57 -10.65 1.92
C TRP A 278 0.33 -11.52 1.68
N SER A 279 -0.21 -12.12 2.76
CA SER A 279 -1.46 -12.89 2.77
C SER A 279 -2.71 -12.05 3.03
N GLY A 280 -2.57 -10.74 3.11
CA GLY A 280 -3.60 -9.76 3.46
C GLY A 280 -3.68 -9.48 4.96
N THR A 281 -4.68 -8.69 5.34
CA THR A 281 -4.93 -8.29 6.73
C THR A 281 -6.32 -8.67 7.22
N THR A 282 -6.45 -8.86 8.54
CA THR A 282 -7.72 -9.00 9.26
C THR A 282 -7.86 -7.90 10.30
N GLU A 283 -9.08 -7.43 10.49
CA GLU A 283 -9.42 -6.38 11.45
C GLU A 283 -9.66 -6.98 12.84
N THR A 284 -9.03 -6.40 13.86
CA THR A 284 -9.25 -6.79 15.26
C THR A 284 -9.37 -5.57 16.16
N LEU A 285 -9.80 -5.76 17.40
CA LEU A 285 -9.83 -4.69 18.41
C LEU A 285 -8.44 -4.11 18.73
N PHE A 286 -7.36 -4.80 18.35
CA PHE A 286 -5.96 -4.38 18.52
C PHE A 286 -5.38 -3.72 17.27
N GLY A 287 -6.19 -3.53 16.21
CA GLY A 287 -5.78 -3.00 14.90
C GLY A 287 -5.66 -4.08 13.82
N HIS A 288 -5.05 -3.72 12.69
CA HIS A 288 -4.79 -4.65 11.60
C HIS A 288 -3.79 -5.73 12.02
N ARG A 289 -4.12 -6.98 11.72
CA ARG A 289 -3.24 -8.12 11.89
C ARG A 289 -3.11 -8.87 10.57
N VAL A 290 -2.07 -9.69 10.42
CA VAL A 290 -1.90 -10.54 9.24
C VAL A 290 -3.07 -11.51 9.13
N TYR A 291 -3.62 -11.68 7.92
CA TYR A 291 -4.64 -12.70 7.65
C TYR A 291 -3.96 -14.07 7.54
N TRP A 292 -4.24 -14.96 8.50
CA TRP A 292 -3.53 -16.25 8.65
C TRP A 292 -4.01 -17.32 7.67
N ASN A 293 -3.84 -17.03 6.39
CA ASN A 293 -4.10 -17.94 5.28
C ASN A 293 -2.95 -17.81 4.28
N TRP A 294 -1.92 -18.65 4.43
CA TRP A 294 -0.58 -18.53 3.83
C TRP A 294 -0.53 -18.75 2.32
N GLN A 295 -1.21 -17.88 1.60
CA GLN A 295 -1.30 -17.78 0.16
C GLN A 295 -1.18 -16.30 -0.20
N TRP A 296 -0.58 -16.01 -1.35
CA TRP A 296 -0.50 -14.66 -1.86
C TRP A 296 -1.90 -14.07 -2.03
N ASN A 297 -2.15 -12.93 -1.38
CA ASN A 297 -3.40 -12.19 -1.54
C ASN A 297 -3.27 -11.22 -2.71
N GLN A 298 -3.74 -11.65 -3.88
CA GLN A 298 -3.68 -10.87 -5.13
C GLN A 298 -4.47 -9.56 -5.08
N THR A 299 -5.50 -9.47 -4.25
CA THR A 299 -6.26 -8.23 -4.05
C THR A 299 -5.47 -7.24 -3.20
N TYR A 300 -4.76 -7.72 -2.19
CA TYR A 300 -3.98 -6.87 -1.29
C TYR A 300 -2.60 -6.51 -1.87
N TYR A 301 -2.00 -7.40 -2.66
CA TYR A 301 -0.77 -7.19 -3.43
C TYR A 301 -0.95 -7.58 -4.90
N PRO A 302 -1.60 -6.77 -5.73
CA PRO A 302 -1.58 -7.01 -7.17
C PRO A 302 -0.14 -6.96 -7.70
N GLY A 303 0.24 -7.92 -8.54
CA GLY A 303 1.58 -7.98 -9.17
C GLY A 303 2.76 -8.30 -8.23
N LEU A 304 2.54 -8.99 -7.10
CA LEU A 304 3.62 -9.37 -6.18
C LEU A 304 4.73 -10.20 -6.86
N ASP A 305 4.35 -11.08 -7.77
CA ASP A 305 5.26 -11.90 -8.59
C ASP A 305 6.16 -11.07 -9.50
N GLU A 306 5.60 -10.03 -10.14
CA GLU A 306 6.36 -9.06 -10.93
C GLU A 306 7.32 -8.24 -10.05
N MET A 307 6.87 -7.83 -8.85
CA MET A 307 7.70 -7.12 -7.87
C MET A 307 8.88 -7.98 -7.42
N ILE A 308 8.65 -9.25 -7.08
CA ILE A 308 9.70 -10.22 -6.71
C ILE A 308 10.73 -10.34 -7.84
N THR A 309 10.25 -10.49 -9.07
CA THR A 309 11.11 -10.61 -10.25
C THR A 309 11.95 -9.35 -10.47
N THR A 310 11.33 -8.18 -10.37
CA THR A 310 11.99 -6.88 -10.59
C THR A 310 13.05 -6.60 -9.54
N LEU A 311 12.71 -6.75 -8.25
CA LEU A 311 13.66 -6.58 -7.16
C LEU A 311 14.80 -7.61 -7.24
N GLY A 312 14.50 -8.85 -7.63
CA GLY A 312 15.49 -9.89 -7.85
C GLY A 312 16.54 -9.52 -8.92
N GLN A 313 16.13 -8.82 -9.99
CA GLN A 313 17.06 -8.31 -11.01
C GLN A 313 17.99 -7.22 -10.46
N GLU A 314 17.56 -6.48 -9.44
CA GLU A 314 18.39 -5.49 -8.72
C GLU A 314 19.24 -6.12 -7.59
N GLY A 315 19.13 -7.43 -7.37
CA GLY A 315 19.81 -8.13 -6.28
C GLY A 315 19.14 -7.98 -4.91
N VAL A 316 17.87 -7.59 -4.89
CA VAL A 316 17.06 -7.41 -3.67
C VAL A 316 16.03 -8.53 -3.58
N GLY A 317 16.05 -9.28 -2.48
CA GLY A 317 15.08 -10.34 -2.23
C GLY A 317 13.75 -9.82 -1.67
N VAL A 318 12.72 -10.67 -1.71
CA VAL A 318 11.47 -10.44 -0.98
C VAL A 318 11.27 -11.59 0.01
N MET A 319 10.94 -11.23 1.26
CA MET A 319 10.65 -12.15 2.34
C MET A 319 9.22 -11.98 2.83
N ALA A 320 8.62 -13.03 3.35
CA ALA A 320 7.22 -13.02 3.79
C ALA A 320 7.04 -13.51 5.24
N TYR A 321 5.85 -14.00 5.58
CA TYR A 321 5.51 -14.47 6.92
C TYR A 321 4.62 -15.71 6.86
N ILE A 322 4.82 -16.63 7.80
CA ILE A 322 3.97 -17.80 8.02
C ILE A 322 4.05 -18.21 9.50
N ASN A 323 2.99 -18.84 10.00
CA ASN A 323 2.98 -19.49 11.32
C ASN A 323 2.24 -20.85 11.24
N PRO A 324 2.22 -21.70 12.29
CA PRO A 324 1.62 -23.03 12.25
C PRO A 324 0.10 -23.04 12.50
N HIS A 325 -0.54 -21.87 12.48
CA HIS A 325 -1.96 -21.69 12.69
C HIS A 325 -2.65 -21.21 11.40
N LEU A 326 -3.92 -21.55 11.25
CA LEU A 326 -4.75 -21.23 10.09
C LEU A 326 -6.05 -20.59 10.56
N ILE A 327 -6.37 -19.41 10.04
CA ILE A 327 -7.60 -18.69 10.41
C ILE A 327 -8.83 -19.53 10.05
N ALA A 328 -9.75 -19.70 11.01
CA ALA A 328 -10.95 -20.49 10.82
C ALA A 328 -11.80 -19.90 9.67
N GLY A 329 -12.29 -20.77 8.78
CA GLY A 329 -13.01 -20.36 7.57
C GLY A 329 -12.10 -19.91 6.40
N GLY A 330 -10.79 -19.83 6.59
CA GLY A 330 -9.83 -19.59 5.51
C GLY A 330 -9.66 -20.84 4.61
N THR A 331 -9.23 -20.65 3.36
CA THR A 331 -9.13 -21.74 2.38
C THR A 331 -8.21 -22.88 2.86
N LEU A 332 -7.05 -22.55 3.43
CA LEU A 332 -6.13 -23.56 3.96
C LEU A 332 -6.65 -24.23 5.24
N TYR A 333 -7.43 -23.51 6.06
CA TYR A 333 -8.06 -24.10 7.24
C TYR A 333 -9.08 -25.16 6.83
N GLU A 334 -9.98 -24.84 5.90
CA GLU A 334 -11.01 -25.78 5.42
C GLU A 334 -10.37 -27.01 4.75
N GLU A 335 -9.30 -26.79 3.98
CA GLU A 335 -8.51 -27.88 3.39
C GLU A 335 -7.89 -28.79 4.47
N ALA A 336 -7.26 -28.22 5.51
CA ALA A 336 -6.67 -28.97 6.60
C ALA A 336 -7.71 -29.72 7.43
N ASP A 337 -8.83 -29.07 7.73
CA ASP A 337 -9.93 -29.64 8.52
C ASP A 337 -10.53 -30.87 7.83
N SER A 338 -10.81 -30.76 6.53
CA SER A 338 -11.37 -31.85 5.72
C SER A 338 -10.47 -33.09 5.65
N GLN A 339 -9.16 -32.92 5.82
CA GLN A 339 -8.17 -33.99 5.81
C GLN A 339 -7.81 -34.49 7.22
N GLY A 340 -8.34 -33.87 8.27
CA GLY A 340 -7.97 -34.20 9.65
C GLY A 340 -6.53 -33.81 9.98
N PHE A 341 -6.04 -32.71 9.43
CA PHE A 341 -4.68 -32.20 9.65
C PHE A 341 -4.57 -31.15 10.75
N LEU A 342 -5.67 -30.87 11.46
CA LEU A 342 -5.68 -29.97 12.62
C LEU A 342 -5.60 -30.75 13.94
N MET A 343 -4.97 -30.15 14.94
CA MET A 343 -5.03 -30.58 16.34
C MET A 343 -6.49 -30.58 16.81
N VAL A 344 -6.84 -31.49 17.71
CA VAL A 344 -8.22 -31.71 18.17
C VAL A 344 -8.40 -31.50 19.65
N ASP A 345 -9.65 -31.31 20.07
CA ASP A 345 -10.06 -31.36 21.47
C ASP A 345 -10.26 -32.80 21.97
N SER A 346 -10.69 -32.94 23.22
CA SER A 346 -10.96 -34.25 23.83
C SER A 346 -12.13 -35.01 23.20
N GLU A 347 -12.97 -34.34 22.41
CA GLU A 347 -14.09 -34.94 21.67
C GLU A 347 -13.69 -35.31 20.24
N GLY A 348 -12.45 -35.02 19.84
CA GLY A 348 -11.92 -35.30 18.51
C GLY A 348 -12.38 -34.30 17.44
N GLN A 349 -12.93 -33.15 17.84
CA GLN A 349 -13.26 -32.04 16.93
C GLN A 349 -12.04 -31.15 16.73
N SER A 350 -11.91 -30.52 15.56
CA SER A 350 -10.80 -29.63 15.28
C SER A 350 -10.78 -28.45 16.26
N TYR A 351 -9.64 -28.29 16.93
CA TYR A 351 -9.47 -27.32 18.00
C TYR A 351 -9.20 -25.94 17.39
N THR A 352 -10.10 -25.00 17.65
CA THR A 352 -9.86 -23.57 17.36
C THR A 352 -9.70 -22.79 18.65
N GLN A 353 -8.81 -21.80 18.65
CA GLN A 353 -8.65 -20.87 19.77
C GLN A 353 -8.63 -19.43 19.28
N ASP A 354 -8.99 -18.51 20.17
CA ASP A 354 -8.88 -17.07 19.93
C ASP A 354 -7.42 -16.64 20.03
N PHE A 355 -6.93 -15.97 18.99
CA PHE A 355 -5.59 -15.40 18.95
C PHE A 355 -5.57 -13.88 19.19
N GLY A 356 -6.68 -13.30 19.64
CA GLY A 356 -6.82 -11.86 19.85
C GLY A 356 -7.60 -11.21 18.72
N GLY A 357 -8.85 -11.63 18.54
CA GLY A 357 -9.82 -11.03 17.62
C GLY A 357 -10.26 -11.92 16.45
N PHE A 358 -9.73 -13.15 16.36
CA PHE A 358 -10.17 -14.15 15.41
C PHE A 358 -9.81 -15.56 15.90
N MET A 359 -10.58 -16.55 15.44
CA MET A 359 -10.36 -17.96 15.74
C MET A 359 -9.41 -18.58 14.72
N ALA A 360 -8.49 -19.44 15.16
CA ALA A 360 -7.62 -20.20 14.28
C ALA A 360 -7.41 -21.63 14.78
N GLY A 361 -7.26 -22.57 13.84
CA GLY A 361 -6.84 -23.95 14.10
C GLY A 361 -5.32 -24.09 14.06
N THR A 362 -4.78 -25.10 14.74
CA THR A 362 -3.34 -25.41 14.72
C THR A 362 -3.10 -26.66 13.89
N VAL A 363 -2.19 -26.60 12.91
CA VAL A 363 -1.81 -27.77 12.12
C VAL A 363 -1.12 -28.80 13.03
N ASP A 364 -1.52 -30.06 12.91
CA ASP A 364 -1.01 -31.16 13.71
C ASP A 364 0.36 -31.63 13.22
N LEU A 365 1.41 -30.91 13.58
CA LEU A 365 2.79 -31.23 13.13
C LEU A 365 3.37 -32.51 13.77
N VAL A 366 2.64 -33.14 14.72
CA VAL A 366 2.96 -34.46 15.26
C VAL A 366 2.49 -35.56 14.29
N ASN A 367 1.42 -35.31 13.53
CA ASN A 367 1.01 -36.14 12.41
C ASN A 367 1.93 -35.90 11.21
N ASP A 368 2.63 -36.96 10.77
CA ASP A 368 3.59 -36.88 9.67
C ASP A 368 2.93 -36.46 8.35
N GLU A 369 1.71 -36.92 8.05
CA GLU A 369 0.98 -36.55 6.83
C GLU A 369 0.60 -35.07 6.82
N ALA A 370 0.14 -34.54 7.96
CA ALA A 370 -0.18 -33.12 8.11
C ALA A 370 1.07 -32.24 8.00
N ARG A 371 2.21 -32.70 8.55
CA ARG A 371 3.49 -31.99 8.44
C ARG A 371 4.01 -31.99 7.00
N GLU A 372 3.91 -33.10 6.29
CA GLU A 372 4.27 -33.19 4.87
C GLU A 372 3.37 -32.29 4.00
N TRP A 373 2.06 -32.30 4.24
CA TRP A 373 1.12 -31.41 3.58
C TRP A 373 1.50 -29.93 3.80
N TYR A 374 1.81 -29.55 5.03
CA TYR A 374 2.14 -28.16 5.34
C TYR A 374 3.49 -27.72 4.76
N ALA A 375 4.48 -28.60 4.76
CA ALA A 375 5.73 -28.39 4.03
C ALA A 375 5.50 -28.26 2.51
N GLY A 376 4.51 -28.96 1.97
CA GLY A 376 4.03 -28.80 0.60
C GLY A 376 3.43 -27.42 0.33
N LYS A 377 2.60 -26.90 1.24
CA LYS A 377 2.04 -25.54 1.13
C LYS A 377 3.10 -24.44 1.19
N ILE A 378 4.14 -24.61 2.00
CA ILE A 378 5.29 -23.70 1.99
C ILE A 378 5.99 -23.70 0.62
N GLN A 379 6.19 -24.87 0.02
CA GLN A 379 6.78 -24.96 -1.33
C GLN A 379 5.89 -24.28 -2.38
N GLU A 380 4.62 -24.67 -2.41
CA GLU A 380 3.61 -24.19 -3.37
C GLU A 380 3.42 -22.67 -3.30
N ASN A 381 3.17 -22.14 -2.10
CA ASN A 381 2.70 -20.76 -1.96
C ASN A 381 3.82 -19.75 -1.74
N MET A 382 5.00 -20.20 -1.28
CA MET A 382 6.09 -19.30 -0.89
C MET A 382 7.35 -19.48 -1.74
N ILE A 383 7.87 -20.70 -1.81
CA ILE A 383 9.13 -20.97 -2.53
C ILE A 383 8.91 -20.81 -4.04
N HIS A 384 7.85 -21.38 -4.60
CA HIS A 384 7.56 -21.27 -6.04
C HIS A 384 7.16 -19.84 -6.46
N LEU A 385 6.68 -19.01 -5.52
CA LEU A 385 6.42 -17.59 -5.76
C LEU A 385 7.73 -16.77 -5.92
N GLY A 386 8.87 -17.30 -5.48
CA GLY A 386 10.18 -16.65 -5.59
C GLY A 386 10.64 -15.94 -4.31
N LEU A 387 10.01 -16.18 -3.16
CA LEU A 387 10.43 -15.60 -1.89
C LEU A 387 11.78 -16.16 -1.42
N VAL A 388 12.66 -15.30 -0.91
CA VAL A 388 14.01 -15.67 -0.46
C VAL A 388 14.11 -15.97 1.04
N GLY A 389 12.99 -15.85 1.76
CA GLY A 389 12.91 -16.18 3.17
C GLY A 389 11.60 -15.74 3.81
N TRP A 390 11.41 -16.01 5.08
CA TRP A 390 10.21 -15.62 5.81
C TRP A 390 10.40 -15.67 7.31
N MET A 391 9.60 -14.90 8.03
CA MET A 391 9.38 -15.15 9.45
C MET A 391 8.53 -16.42 9.58
N ALA A 392 9.08 -17.46 10.20
CA ALA A 392 8.36 -18.66 10.61
C ALA A 392 8.01 -18.51 12.10
N ASP A 393 6.94 -17.75 12.34
CA ASP A 393 6.52 -17.28 13.66
C ASP A 393 5.78 -18.37 14.46
N PHE A 394 5.52 -18.09 15.74
CA PHE A 394 4.83 -18.92 16.72
C PHE A 394 5.52 -20.29 16.95
N GLY A 395 4.76 -21.21 17.54
CA GLY A 395 5.20 -22.53 18.00
C GLY A 395 4.96 -22.76 19.49
N GLU A 396 4.70 -21.70 20.25
CA GLU A 396 4.58 -21.68 21.71
C GLU A 396 3.13 -21.66 22.23
N TYR A 397 2.14 -21.78 21.34
CA TYR A 397 0.72 -21.61 21.66
C TYR A 397 -0.08 -22.92 21.68
N THR A 398 0.54 -24.08 21.47
CA THR A 398 -0.16 -25.38 21.56
C THR A 398 -0.63 -25.59 22.99
N ARG A 399 -1.94 -25.63 23.22
CA ARG A 399 -2.49 -25.73 24.58
C ARG A 399 -2.42 -27.16 25.10
N THR A 400 -2.45 -27.30 26.43
CA THR A 400 -2.39 -28.61 27.10
C THR A 400 -3.70 -29.40 27.04
N ASP A 401 -4.75 -28.82 26.45
CA ASP A 401 -6.04 -29.44 26.14
C ASP A 401 -6.20 -29.72 24.63
N MET A 402 -5.13 -29.57 23.84
CA MET A 402 -5.05 -30.00 22.44
C MET A 402 -4.41 -31.39 22.33
N PHE A 403 -4.92 -32.20 21.41
CA PHE A 403 -4.44 -33.55 21.14
C PHE A 403 -4.10 -33.71 19.65
N SER A 404 -3.08 -34.53 19.37
CA SER A 404 -2.71 -34.92 18.01
C SER A 404 -3.59 -36.09 17.55
N ARG A 405 -3.91 -36.13 16.26
CA ARG A 405 -4.45 -37.33 15.57
C ARG A 405 -3.33 -38.29 15.17
N GLY A 406 -2.08 -37.81 15.11
CA GLY A 406 -0.88 -38.63 14.92
C GLY A 406 -0.52 -39.47 16.15
N PHE A 407 0.31 -40.49 15.94
CA PHE A 407 0.81 -41.31 17.04
C PHE A 407 1.88 -40.53 17.83
N THR A 408 1.70 -40.43 19.14
CA THR A 408 2.70 -39.90 20.06
C THR A 408 2.59 -40.52 21.44
N GLU A 409 3.73 -40.78 22.08
CA GLU A 409 3.78 -41.19 23.49
C GLU A 409 3.85 -39.98 24.44
N ASN A 410 3.98 -38.77 23.90
CA ASN A 410 4.08 -37.53 24.67
C ASN A 410 2.69 -37.09 25.16
N SER A 411 2.59 -36.71 26.42
CA SER A 411 1.42 -35.99 26.95
C SER A 411 1.25 -34.63 26.25
N PRO A 412 0.04 -34.02 26.26
CA PRO A 412 -0.18 -32.68 25.70
C PRO A 412 0.79 -31.62 26.21
N ALA A 413 1.17 -31.67 27.50
CA ALA A 413 2.17 -30.78 28.08
C ALA A 413 3.60 -31.00 27.54
N GLN A 414 3.94 -32.24 27.17
CA GLN A 414 5.20 -32.53 26.48
C GLN A 414 5.13 -32.10 25.00
N VAL A 415 3.99 -32.29 24.34
CA VAL A 415 3.77 -31.81 22.96
C VAL A 415 3.91 -30.29 22.88
N HIS A 416 3.37 -29.54 23.84
CA HIS A 416 3.56 -28.08 23.94
C HIS A 416 5.03 -27.67 23.81
N ASN A 417 5.93 -28.28 24.60
CA ASN A 417 7.37 -28.00 24.53
C ASN A 417 8.07 -28.59 23.30
N GLN A 418 7.49 -29.62 22.68
CA GLN A 418 8.01 -30.27 21.47
C GLN A 418 7.67 -29.45 20.21
N PHE A 419 6.58 -28.70 20.23
CA PHE A 419 5.98 -28.10 19.05
C PHE A 419 6.91 -27.12 18.29
N PRO A 420 7.69 -26.23 18.93
CA PRO A 420 8.64 -25.37 18.22
C PRO A 420 9.70 -26.16 17.42
N ARG A 421 10.11 -27.34 17.90
CA ARG A 421 11.04 -28.22 17.15
C ARG A 421 10.35 -28.80 15.91
N LEU A 422 9.11 -29.26 16.04
CA LEU A 422 8.33 -29.81 14.92
C LEU A 422 8.07 -28.73 13.86
N TRP A 423 7.83 -27.50 14.28
CA TRP A 423 7.66 -26.37 13.38
C TRP A 423 8.95 -26.02 12.61
N ALA A 424 10.10 -26.04 13.28
CA ALA A 424 11.40 -25.90 12.62
C ALA A 424 11.67 -27.05 11.63
N GLU A 425 11.33 -28.29 12.00
CA GLU A 425 11.43 -29.47 11.12
C GLU A 425 10.56 -29.33 9.86
N CYS A 426 9.33 -28.82 9.99
CA CYS A 426 8.44 -28.58 8.86
C CYS A 426 9.03 -27.57 7.84
N ASN A 427 9.57 -26.46 8.32
CA ASN A 427 10.20 -25.44 7.46
C ASN A 427 11.46 -26.00 6.77
N ALA A 428 12.32 -26.70 7.51
CA ALA A 428 13.52 -27.33 6.95
C ALA A 428 13.18 -28.41 5.91
N GLU A 429 12.09 -29.16 6.11
CA GLU A 429 11.62 -30.16 5.15
C GLU A 429 11.17 -29.53 3.84
N ALA A 430 10.43 -28.41 3.89
CA ALA A 430 10.04 -27.66 2.69
C ALA A 430 11.26 -27.18 1.87
N LEU A 431 12.33 -26.71 2.55
CA LEU A 431 13.58 -26.32 1.91
C LEU A 431 14.35 -27.51 1.35
N ARG A 432 14.33 -28.66 2.03
CA ARG A 432 15.01 -29.88 1.59
C ARG A 432 14.34 -30.45 0.33
N LEU A 433 13.02 -30.52 0.33
CA LEU A 433 12.23 -31.06 -0.79
C LEU A 433 12.30 -30.19 -2.03
N SER A 434 12.36 -28.86 -1.88
CA SER A 434 12.50 -27.93 -3.01
C SER A 434 13.94 -27.72 -3.49
N GLY A 435 14.95 -28.28 -2.80
CA GLY A 435 16.36 -28.08 -3.13
C GLY A 435 16.94 -26.71 -2.75
N ASN A 436 16.24 -25.93 -1.94
CA ASN A 436 16.62 -24.56 -1.52
C ASN A 436 17.28 -24.48 -0.15
N SER A 437 17.74 -25.62 0.39
CA SER A 437 18.49 -25.67 1.65
C SER A 437 19.74 -24.78 1.56
N GLY A 438 19.85 -23.81 2.46
CA GLY A 438 20.96 -22.85 2.51
C GLY A 438 20.88 -21.68 1.52
N GLN A 439 19.82 -21.60 0.71
CA GLN A 439 19.57 -20.48 -0.22
C GLN A 439 18.45 -19.57 0.27
N ILE A 440 17.41 -20.16 0.85
CA ILE A 440 16.27 -19.46 1.44
C ILE A 440 16.39 -19.50 2.96
N VAL A 441 16.08 -18.38 3.63
CA VAL A 441 16.30 -18.23 5.07
C VAL A 441 15.00 -17.94 5.82
N PRO A 442 14.37 -18.97 6.42
CA PRO A 442 13.38 -18.80 7.47
C PRO A 442 14.03 -18.38 8.80
N PHE A 443 13.34 -17.56 9.58
CA PHE A 443 13.77 -17.19 10.94
C PHE A 443 12.65 -17.32 11.97
N MET A 444 12.98 -17.73 13.19
CA MET A 444 12.02 -18.15 14.21
C MET A 444 12.32 -17.53 15.57
N ARG A 445 11.30 -17.23 16.39
CA ARG A 445 11.49 -16.85 17.81
C ARG A 445 11.44 -18.05 18.73
N SER A 446 10.48 -18.94 18.48
CA SER A 446 10.20 -20.06 19.36
C SER A 446 11.11 -21.22 19.03
N GLY A 447 11.71 -21.78 20.08
CA GLY A 447 12.63 -22.88 19.98
C GLY A 447 12.57 -23.75 21.23
N GLY A 448 12.96 -25.01 21.06
CA GLY A 448 13.06 -25.97 22.15
C GLY A 448 14.19 -26.95 21.91
N ARG A 449 14.23 -28.03 22.70
CA ARG A 449 15.22 -29.09 22.54
C ARG A 449 15.17 -29.64 21.11
N GLY A 450 16.27 -29.48 20.37
CA GLY A 450 16.42 -29.99 19.00
C GLY A 450 16.11 -29.00 17.88
N SER A 451 15.54 -27.82 18.16
CA SER A 451 15.26 -26.80 17.14
C SER A 451 16.51 -26.33 16.42
N ALA A 452 17.64 -26.24 17.14
CA ALA A 452 18.98 -25.91 16.63
C ALA A 452 19.39 -26.60 15.33
N ARG A 453 18.89 -27.83 15.07
CA ARG A 453 19.24 -28.58 13.86
C ARG A 453 18.62 -28.00 12.60
N ASN A 454 17.46 -27.34 12.73
CA ASN A 454 16.60 -26.96 11.60
C ASN A 454 16.23 -25.46 11.61
N ALA A 455 16.29 -24.78 12.76
CA ALA A 455 16.13 -23.34 12.90
C ALA A 455 17.50 -22.66 12.81
N TYR A 456 17.95 -22.36 11.59
CA TYR A 456 19.29 -21.81 11.35
C TYR A 456 19.45 -20.35 11.81
N LEU A 457 18.34 -19.62 11.87
CA LEU A 457 18.29 -18.22 12.27
C LEU A 457 17.17 -18.01 13.30
N ALA A 458 17.52 -17.38 14.41
CA ALA A 458 16.57 -16.94 15.43
C ALA A 458 16.49 -15.41 15.48
N TRP A 459 15.33 -14.90 15.90
CA TRP A 459 15.16 -13.49 16.28
C TRP A 459 14.68 -13.42 17.73
N ALA A 460 14.97 -12.31 18.41
CA ALA A 460 14.77 -12.17 19.85
C ALA A 460 13.29 -12.09 20.31
N GLY A 461 12.32 -12.15 19.41
CA GLY A 461 10.90 -12.01 19.74
C GLY A 461 10.46 -10.55 19.85
N ASP A 462 9.43 -10.33 20.65
CA ASP A 462 8.74 -9.04 20.75
C ASP A 462 9.32 -8.24 21.91
N GLN A 463 10.17 -7.25 21.60
CA GLN A 463 10.66 -6.28 22.58
C GLN A 463 9.81 -5.00 22.59
N ASN A 464 9.75 -4.33 23.73
CA ASN A 464 9.25 -2.97 23.81
C ASN A 464 10.14 -2.01 23.01
N VAL A 465 9.50 -1.00 22.42
CA VAL A 465 10.18 0.11 21.74
C VAL A 465 10.76 1.12 22.74
N ASP A 466 11.54 0.63 23.71
CA ASP A 466 12.12 1.38 24.81
C ASP A 466 13.53 0.89 25.22
N TRP A 467 14.04 1.47 26.31
CA TRP A 467 15.38 1.22 26.84
C TRP A 467 15.37 0.36 28.12
N SER A 468 14.25 -0.29 28.44
CA SER A 468 14.13 -1.11 29.64
C SER A 468 15.07 -2.31 29.56
N LEU A 469 15.64 -2.73 30.70
CA LEU A 469 16.54 -3.88 30.73
C LEU A 469 15.80 -5.21 30.60
N GLY A 470 14.56 -5.27 31.08
CA GLY A 470 13.77 -6.50 31.08
C GLY A 470 13.17 -6.84 29.72
N ASP A 471 12.92 -5.85 28.87
CA ASP A 471 12.14 -6.04 27.64
C ASP A 471 12.41 -5.01 26.53
N GLY A 472 13.34 -4.06 26.73
CA GLY A 472 13.78 -3.11 25.71
C GLY A 472 15.02 -3.62 24.98
N VAL A 473 15.75 -2.74 24.29
CA VAL A 473 16.93 -3.16 23.49
C VAL A 473 17.97 -3.96 24.29
N GLY A 474 18.11 -3.73 25.60
CA GLY A 474 19.05 -4.45 26.44
C GLY A 474 18.74 -5.95 26.58
N SER A 475 17.47 -6.36 26.49
CA SER A 475 17.08 -7.77 26.59
C SER A 475 17.51 -8.58 25.37
N THR A 476 17.59 -7.97 24.19
CA THR A 476 18.01 -8.65 22.94
C THR A 476 19.43 -9.21 23.02
N VAL A 477 20.35 -8.47 23.65
CA VAL A 477 21.74 -8.90 23.85
C VAL A 477 21.78 -10.14 24.76
N VAL A 478 20.99 -10.14 25.82
CA VAL A 478 20.89 -11.28 26.75
C VAL A 478 20.27 -12.49 26.06
N ALA A 479 19.23 -12.30 25.24
CA ALA A 479 18.62 -13.35 24.45
C ALA A 479 19.61 -13.97 23.45
N GLY A 480 20.37 -13.12 22.73
CA GLY A 480 21.43 -13.55 21.81
C GLY A 480 22.48 -14.43 22.48
N GLU A 481 23.07 -13.95 23.57
CA GLU A 481 24.08 -14.69 24.35
C GLU A 481 23.52 -15.97 25.01
N GLY A 482 22.22 -16.03 25.29
CA GLY A 482 21.58 -17.23 25.82
C GLY A 482 21.48 -18.38 24.79
N VAL A 483 21.39 -18.04 23.50
CA VAL A 483 21.18 -19.00 22.40
C VAL A 483 22.52 -19.47 21.78
N LEU A 484 23.53 -18.59 21.75
CA LEU A 484 24.85 -18.84 21.13
C LEU A 484 25.63 -20.06 21.68
N PRO A 485 25.74 -20.30 23.00
CA PRO A 485 26.60 -21.35 23.55
C PRO A 485 25.99 -22.76 23.52
N VAL A 486 24.69 -22.89 23.25
CA VAL A 486 23.94 -24.14 23.47
C VAL A 486 23.29 -24.68 22.19
N CYS A 487 23.13 -23.87 21.14
CA CYS A 487 22.28 -24.23 20.01
C CYS A 487 22.87 -24.03 18.59
N SER A 488 24.08 -23.50 18.40
CA SER A 488 24.63 -23.27 17.02
C SER A 488 23.68 -22.47 16.10
N VAL A 489 22.87 -21.57 16.67
CA VAL A 489 21.90 -20.73 15.94
C VAL A 489 22.43 -19.29 15.89
N VAL A 490 22.32 -18.65 14.73
CA VAL A 490 22.61 -17.21 14.58
C VAL A 490 21.42 -16.41 15.10
N VAL A 491 21.66 -15.35 15.86
CA VAL A 491 20.60 -14.43 16.34
C VAL A 491 20.75 -13.09 15.63
N ILE A 492 19.67 -12.59 15.02
CA ILE A 492 19.60 -11.27 14.38
C ILE A 492 18.72 -10.32 15.21
#